data_AF-A0A401TI72-F1
#
_entry.id   AF-A0A401TI72-F1
#
_cell.length_a   1.000
_cell.length_b   1.000
_cell.length_c   1.000
_cell.angle_alpha   90.00
_cell.angle_beta   90.00
_cell.angle_gamma   90.00
#
_symmetry.space_group_name_H-M   'P 1'
#
loop_
_entity.id
_entity.type
_entity.pdbx_description
1 polymer ?
#
loop_
_entity_poly.entity_id
_entity_poly.type
_entity_poly.pdbx_seq_one_letter_code
_entity_poly.pdbx_strand_id
1 'polypeptide(L)' 'MDVICAPGDGEPIRRYNQADPRFGTLPTLEDVRRTLALTQYDTPPYNTFSAGSFRAVLEGRRGAEGW' A
#
# COMPACT_ATOMS: atom_id res chain seq x y z
N MET A 1 6.87 -7.11 26.06
CA MET A 1 6.19 -5.93 26.62
C MET A 1 5.29 -5.41 25.53
N ASP A 2 3.98 -5.62 25.67
CA ASP A 2 3.01 -5.11 24.71
C ASP A 2 2.71 -3.64 25.04
N VAL A 3 2.99 -2.75 24.10
CA VAL A 3 2.62 -1.33 24.21
C VAL A 3 1.18 -1.20 23.72
N ILE A 4 0.24 -1.08 24.65
CA ILE A 4 -1.17 -0.80 24.33
C ILE A 4 -1.35 0.72 24.36
N CYS A 5 -1.79 1.30 23.24
CA CYS A 5 -2.08 2.74 23.18
C CYS A 5 -3.20 3.09 24.18
N ALA A 6 -2.92 3.99 25.12
CA ALA A 6 -3.92 4.51 26.05
C ALA A 6 -4.83 5.53 25.35
N PRO A 7 -6.14 5.57 25.68
CA PRO A 7 -7.02 6.61 25.17
C PRO A 7 -6.59 7.99 25.72
N GLY A 8 -6.57 8.99 24.84
CA GLY A 8 -6.23 10.38 25.16
C GLY A 8 -6.44 11.28 23.94
N ASP A 9 -6.42 12.60 24.15
CA ASP A 9 -6.81 13.58 23.11
C ASP A 9 -5.80 13.71 21.95
N GLY A 10 -4.65 13.04 22.04
CA GLY A 10 -3.65 12.97 20.98
C GLY A 10 -3.06 14.33 20.58
N GLU A 11 -2.07 14.30 19.71
CA GLU A 11 -1.59 15.50 19.03
C GLU A 11 -2.50 15.85 17.84
N PRO A 12 -2.58 17.12 17.42
CA PRO A 12 -3.32 17.50 16.22
C PRO A 12 -2.84 16.72 14.99
N ILE A 13 -3.80 16.34 14.14
CA ILE A 13 -3.53 15.63 12.88
C ILE A 13 -2.66 16.51 11.97
N ARG A 14 -1.50 15.99 11.56
CA ARG A 14 -0.63 16.62 10.57
C ARG A 14 -0.82 15.93 9.21
N ARG A 15 -1.12 16.71 8.17
CA ARG A 15 -1.24 16.23 6.78
C ARG A 15 -0.48 17.17 5.86
N TYR A 16 0.40 16.61 5.03
CA TYR A 16 1.13 17.35 4.02
C TYR A 16 1.00 16.61 2.68
N ASN A 17 0.18 17.16 1.80
CA ASN A 17 -0.03 16.58 0.47
C ASN A 17 1.25 16.76 -0.36
N GLN A 18 1.67 15.71 -1.08
CA GLN A 18 2.84 15.74 -1.97
C GLN A 18 4.17 16.12 -1.29
N ALA A 19 4.26 15.95 0.04
CA ALA A 19 5.47 16.29 0.78
C ALA A 19 6.66 15.38 0.45
N ASP A 20 6.40 14.14 0.02
CA ASP A 20 7.42 13.25 -0.51
C ASP A 20 7.49 13.43 -2.04
N PRO A 21 8.63 13.89 -2.61
CA PRO A 21 8.78 14.09 -4.04
C PRO A 21 8.66 12.79 -4.85
N ARG A 22 8.76 11.61 -4.22
CA ARG A 22 8.52 10.30 -4.86
C ARG A 22 7.03 9.98 -5.03
N PHE A 23 6.16 10.64 -4.26
CA PHE A 23 4.71 10.40 -4.22
C PHE A 23 3.94 11.71 -4.47
N GLY A 24 4.31 12.40 -5.54
CA GLY A 24 3.69 13.67 -5.94
C GLY A 24 2.31 13.53 -6.58
N THR A 25 1.91 12.32 -6.98
CA THR A 25 0.64 12.04 -7.65
C THR A 25 -0.11 10.89 -6.99
N LEU A 26 -1.43 10.92 -7.13
CA LEU A 26 -2.28 9.80 -6.75
C LEU A 26 -2.23 8.71 -7.83
N PRO A 27 -2.53 7.45 -7.48
CA PRO A 27 -2.70 6.37 -8.45
C PRO A 27 -3.76 6.70 -9.51
N THR A 28 -3.57 6.14 -10.71
CA THR A 28 -4.45 6.31 -11.87
C THR A 28 -5.51 5.22 -11.96
N LEU A 29 -6.49 5.40 -12.86
CA LEU A 29 -7.44 4.33 -13.20
C LEU A 29 -6.76 3.14 -13.87
N GLU A 30 -5.62 3.34 -14.55
CA GLU A 30 -4.87 2.26 -15.14
C GLU A 30 -4.25 1.37 -14.07
N ASP A 31 -3.72 1.96 -12.98
CA ASP A 31 -3.21 1.20 -11.83
C ASP A 31 -4.27 0.28 -11.23
N VAL A 32 -5.52 0.77 -11.13
CA VAL A 32 -6.66 -0.03 -10.66
C VAL A 32 -6.93 -1.19 -11.61
N ARG A 33 -6.99 -0.94 -12.93
CA ARG A 33 -7.24 -1.99 -13.92
C ARG A 33 -6.15 -3.06 -13.94
N ARG A 34 -4.88 -2.65 -13.88
CA ARG A 34 -3.73 -3.57 -13.81
C ARG A 34 -3.78 -4.42 -12.55
N THR A 35 -4.13 -3.81 -11.41
CA THR A 35 -4.27 -4.53 -10.15
C THR A 35 -5.40 -5.57 -10.23
N LEU A 36 -6.57 -5.19 -10.76
CA LEU A 36 -7.72 -6.09 -10.92
C LEU A 36 -7.47 -7.25 -11.90
N ALA A 37 -6.45 -7.17 -12.76
CA ALA A 37 -6.08 -8.25 -13.67
C ALA A 37 -5.29 -9.39 -12.99
N LEU A 38 -4.81 -9.19 -11.75
CA LEU A 38 -4.12 -10.22 -10.98
C LEU A 38 -5.09 -11.33 -10.57
N THR A 39 -4.78 -12.57 -10.96
CA THR A 39 -5.63 -13.74 -10.69
C THR A 39 -5.40 -14.34 -9.29
N GLN A 40 -4.19 -14.21 -8.77
CA GLN A 40 -3.84 -14.73 -7.45
C GLN A 40 -4.08 -13.66 -6.38
N TYR A 41 -4.90 -13.99 -5.38
CA TYR A 41 -5.14 -13.10 -4.24
C TYR A 41 -3.82 -12.77 -3.52
N ASP A 42 -3.06 -13.79 -3.14
CA ASP A 42 -1.74 -13.66 -2.53
C ASP A 42 -0.82 -14.79 -2.99
N THR A 43 0.48 -14.63 -2.78
CA THR A 43 1.50 -15.59 -3.20
C THR A 43 2.56 -15.75 -2.11
N PRO A 44 3.24 -16.90 -2.02
CA PRO A 44 4.38 -17.05 -1.10
C PRO A 44 5.41 -15.92 -1.29
N PRO A 45 6.00 -15.38 -0.21
CA PRO A 45 5.92 -15.86 1.17
C PRO A 45 4.80 -15.22 2.01
N TYR A 46 3.72 -14.74 1.39
CA TYR A 46 2.53 -14.17 2.04
C TYR A 46 2.85 -13.00 2.98
N ASN A 47 3.84 -12.20 2.58
CA ASN A 47 4.27 -11.00 3.28
C ASN A 47 4.41 -9.83 2.30
N THR A 48 5.02 -8.74 2.75
CA THR A 48 5.21 -7.53 1.94
C THR A 48 6.08 -7.73 0.69
N PHE A 49 6.78 -8.86 0.57
CA PHE A 49 7.63 -9.19 -0.58
C PHE A 49 6.95 -10.10 -1.61
N SER A 50 5.70 -10.53 -1.39
CA SER A 50 4.96 -11.42 -2.29
C SER A 50 4.88 -10.83 -3.71
N ALA A 51 5.22 -11.63 -4.72
CA ALA A 51 5.26 -11.24 -6.13
C ALA A 51 4.10 -11.84 -6.92
N GLY A 52 3.52 -11.11 -7.86
CA GLY A 52 2.32 -11.56 -8.59
C GLY A 52 1.08 -11.72 -7.70
N SER A 53 1.04 -11.03 -6.55
CA SER A 53 -0.08 -11.02 -5.61
C SER A 53 -0.96 -9.79 -5.82
N PHE A 54 -2.25 -9.99 -6.01
CA PHE A 54 -3.26 -8.93 -5.97
C PHE A 54 -3.15 -8.09 -4.69
N ARG A 55 -3.13 -8.75 -3.52
CA ARG A 55 -3.04 -8.12 -2.20
C ARG A 55 -1.82 -7.23 -2.08
N ALA A 56 -0.63 -7.72 -2.45
CA ALA A 56 0.62 -6.96 -2.33
C ALA A 56 0.68 -5.74 -3.28
N VAL A 57 0.10 -5.84 -4.47
CA VAL A 57 0.02 -4.71 -5.43
C VAL A 57 -1.01 -3.68 -4.94
N LEU A 58 -2.19 -4.11 -4.49
CA LEU A 58 -3.22 -3.20 -3.95
C LEU A 58 -2.75 -2.47 -2.68
N GLU A 59 -1.99 -3.14 -1.81
CA GLU A 59 -1.37 -2.54 -0.62
C GLU A 59 -0.27 -1.52 -0.95
N GLY A 60 0.17 -1.43 -2.22
CA GLY A 60 1.24 -0.52 -2.65
C GLY A 60 2.64 -0.99 -2.23
N ARG A 61 2.82 -2.28 -1.92
CA ARG A 61 4.14 -2.87 -1.59
C ARG A 61 4.94 -3.24 -2.84
N ARG A 62 4.25 -3.44 -3.96
CA ARG A 62 4.82 -3.73 -5.29
C ARG A 62 4.17 -2.81 -6.31
N GLY A 63 4.95 -2.35 -7.30
CA GLY A 63 4.40 -1.63 -8.44
C GLY A 63 3.65 -2.59 -9.37
N ALA A 64 2.63 -2.09 -10.07
CA ALA A 64 1.94 -2.86 -11.11
C ALA A 64 2.83 -3.16 -12.34
N GLU A 65 4.02 -2.56 -12.42
CA GLU A 65 4.96 -2.64 -13.55
C GLU A 65 6.05 -3.71 -13.39
N GLY A 66 5.76 -4.77 -12.65
CA GLY A 66 6.69 -5.88 -12.42
C GLY A 66 5.99 -7.22 -12.56
N TRP A 67 5.66 -7.57 -13.80
CA TRP A 67 5.48 -8.95 -14.23
C TRP A 67 6.77 -9.42 -14.90
#